data_AF-A0A358QLI6-F1
#
_entry.id   AF-A0A358QLI6-F1
#
_cell.length_a   1.000
_cell.length_b   1.000
_cell.length_c   1.000
_cell.angle_alpha   90.00
_cell.angle_beta   90.00
_cell.angle_gamma   90.00
#
_symmetry.space_group_name_H-M   'P 1'
#
loop_
_entity.id
_entity.type
_entity.pdbx_description
1 polymer ?
#
loop_
_entity_poly.entity_id
_entity_poly.type
_entity_poly.pdbx_seq_one_letter_code
_entity_poly.pdbx_strand_id
1 'polypeptide(L)'
;MVVLNPTTTESIVEAQAPAGTGAVVTACCRERGCEVPGFIACAYVDGRGRSCETRWCSHHAHKVGAKSYCRRHASTVAALGGKVNDPRALPVVDHRGASLVNWVCTEGHDALREAVAAELRPGEVIFDDHTVNVVRRPNGSRRWEQGWRIGDRGGLTGRVLICVDECDDALISVEVGTSVVACAVPPWITRRRAHQEVGAVLDASDRAHFYGFLISQIRHALAARR
;
A
#
# COMPACT_ATOMS: atom_id res chain seq x y z
N MET A 1 20.22 66.51 61.57
CA MET A 1 19.02 65.65 61.67
C MET A 1 18.37 65.61 60.29
N VAL A 2 18.70 64.61 59.46
CA VAL A 2 17.95 64.28 58.24
C VAL A 2 18.00 62.77 58.11
N VAL A 3 16.80 62.20 58.05
CA VAL A 3 16.47 60.78 58.11
C VAL A 3 16.62 60.16 56.72
N LEU A 4 17.12 58.92 56.67
CA LEU A 4 17.32 58.13 55.46
C LEU A 4 16.04 57.40 55.02
N ASN A 5 15.97 57.16 53.70
CA ASN A 5 15.28 56.09 52.95
C ASN A 5 13.77 56.21 52.64
N PRO A 6 13.22 55.45 51.65
CA PRO A 6 13.80 54.95 50.38
C PRO A 6 12.80 54.95 49.18
N THR A 7 13.21 54.25 48.11
CA THR A 7 12.44 53.46 47.11
C THR A 7 11.99 54.07 45.78
N THR A 8 12.69 53.53 44.77
CA THR A 8 12.58 53.57 43.31
C THR A 8 11.18 53.27 42.77
N THR A 9 10.76 54.06 41.78
CA THR A 9 9.53 53.89 40.99
C THR A 9 9.89 53.24 39.65
N GLU A 10 9.46 52.00 39.40
CA GLU A 10 9.47 51.41 38.07
C GLU A 10 8.06 51.43 37.47
N SER A 11 7.95 52.13 36.34
CA SER A 11 6.78 52.19 35.46
C SER A 11 6.72 50.94 34.60
N ILE A 12 5.57 50.29 34.54
CA ILE A 12 5.28 49.25 33.55
C ILE A 12 4.37 49.87 32.49
N VAL A 13 4.94 50.12 31.32
CA VAL A 13 4.21 50.40 30.08
C VAL A 13 3.99 49.08 29.34
N GLU A 14 2.78 48.99 28.82
CA GLU A 14 2.06 47.92 28.14
C GLU A 14 2.75 47.32 26.90
N ALA A 15 2.57 46.01 26.69
CA ALA A 15 2.73 45.38 25.38
C ALA A 15 1.57 44.40 25.15
N GLN A 16 0.52 44.89 24.50
CA GLN A 16 -0.58 44.08 23.98
C GLN A 16 -0.07 43.09 22.93
N ALA A 17 -0.35 41.81 23.15
CA ALA A 17 -0.11 40.75 22.18
C ALA A 17 -1.11 40.87 21.00
N PRO A 18 -0.68 40.66 19.74
CA PRO A 18 -1.60 40.71 18.62
C PRO A 18 -2.47 39.45 18.63
N ALA A 19 -3.78 39.65 18.81
CA ALA A 19 -4.80 38.66 18.53
C ALA A 19 -4.93 38.46 17.01
N GLY A 20 -4.00 37.69 16.45
CA GLY A 20 -4.12 37.15 15.10
C GLY A 20 -5.02 35.92 15.12
N THR A 21 -6.34 36.12 15.05
CA THR A 21 -7.29 35.04 14.75
C THR A 21 -7.15 34.66 13.28
N GLY A 22 -6.04 34.01 12.94
CA GLY A 22 -5.94 33.26 11.70
C GLY A 22 -6.95 32.13 11.79
N ALA A 23 -8.06 32.23 11.08
CA ALA A 23 -9.00 31.13 10.92
C ALA A 23 -8.19 29.92 10.43
N VAL A 24 -7.94 28.96 11.33
CA VAL A 24 -7.38 27.67 10.95
C VAL A 24 -8.43 27.05 10.06
N VAL A 25 -8.24 27.16 8.74
CA VAL A 25 -9.01 26.37 7.78
C VAL A 25 -8.74 24.93 8.16
N THR A 26 -9.65 24.36 8.94
CA THR A 26 -9.48 23.02 9.45
C THR A 26 -9.78 22.14 8.25
N ALA A 27 -8.72 21.68 7.59
CA ALA A 27 -8.85 20.88 6.38
C ALA A 27 -9.84 19.74 6.66
N CYS A 28 -10.89 19.63 5.84
CA CYS A 28 -11.85 18.54 5.95
C CYS A 28 -11.14 17.20 5.82
N CYS A 29 -11.74 16.17 6.41
CA CYS A 29 -11.32 14.80 6.14
C CYS A 29 -11.32 14.55 4.63
N ARG A 30 -10.27 13.88 4.13
CA ARG A 30 -10.13 13.62 2.69
C ARG A 30 -10.97 12.45 2.18
N GLU A 31 -11.74 11.79 3.04
CA GLU A 31 -12.69 10.77 2.63
C GLU A 31 -13.86 11.39 1.86
N ARG A 32 -14.28 10.76 0.77
CA ARG A 32 -15.33 11.30 -0.09
C ARG A 32 -16.66 11.36 0.69
N GLY A 33 -17.29 12.53 0.73
CA GLY A 33 -18.55 12.72 1.45
C GLY A 33 -18.42 12.83 2.97
N CYS A 34 -17.19 12.90 3.51
CA CYS A 34 -16.98 13.14 4.93
C CYS A 34 -16.81 14.63 5.22
N GLU A 35 -17.65 15.18 6.09
CA GLU A 35 -17.60 16.60 6.48
C GLU A 35 -16.84 16.84 7.79
N VAL A 36 -16.43 15.76 8.48
CA VAL A 36 -15.70 15.85 9.75
C VAL A 36 -14.32 16.49 9.54
N PRO A 37 -13.86 17.38 10.43
CA PRO A 37 -12.50 17.91 10.41
C PRO A 37 -11.40 16.83 10.33
N GLY A 38 -10.42 17.04 9.45
CA GLY A 38 -9.26 16.18 9.23
C GLY A 38 -8.06 16.63 10.06
N PHE A 39 -7.98 16.19 11.32
CA PHE A 39 -6.88 16.57 12.21
C PHE A 39 -5.69 15.61 12.19
N ILE A 40 -5.85 14.37 11.70
CA ILE A 40 -4.78 13.35 11.67
C ILE A 40 -4.08 13.38 10.32
N ALA A 41 -2.81 13.80 10.30
CA ALA A 41 -1.98 13.73 9.10
C ALA A 41 -1.55 12.27 8.80
N CYS A 42 -1.49 11.92 7.52
CA CYS A 42 -0.91 10.64 7.12
C CYS A 42 0.60 10.62 7.39
N ALA A 43 1.09 9.65 8.16
CA ALA A 43 2.50 9.53 8.53
C ALA A 43 3.41 8.92 7.42
N TYR A 44 2.91 8.80 6.20
CA TYR A 44 3.67 8.17 5.12
C TYR A 44 4.65 9.16 4.51
N VAL A 45 5.89 8.74 4.41
CA VAL A 45 6.98 9.44 3.72
C VAL A 45 7.58 8.47 2.73
N ASP A 46 7.68 8.85 1.46
CA ASP A 46 8.26 7.98 0.44
C ASP A 46 9.78 7.87 0.54
N GLY A 47 10.37 6.95 -0.24
CA GLY A 47 11.82 6.74 -0.29
C GLY A 47 12.64 7.95 -0.74
N ARG A 48 11.99 9.02 -1.22
CA ARG A 48 12.61 10.30 -1.62
C ARG A 48 12.38 11.41 -0.59
N GLY A 49 11.76 11.09 0.55
CA GLY A 49 11.48 12.06 1.61
C GLY A 49 10.20 12.88 1.40
N ARG A 50 9.37 12.59 0.38
CA ARG A 50 8.11 13.32 0.20
C ARG A 50 7.03 12.76 1.11
N SER A 51 6.38 13.64 1.85
CA SER A 51 5.28 13.28 2.75
C SER A 51 3.94 13.24 2.01
N CYS A 52 3.05 12.36 2.47
CA CYS A 52 1.65 12.40 2.07
C CYS A 52 0.93 13.57 2.74
N GLU A 53 0.38 14.48 1.95
CA GLU A 53 -0.27 15.71 2.44
C GLU A 53 -1.74 15.50 2.87
N THR A 54 -2.23 14.26 2.82
CA THR A 54 -3.62 13.94 3.18
C THR A 54 -3.84 14.07 4.69
N ARG A 55 -5.04 14.53 5.07
CA ARG A 55 -5.50 14.56 6.46
C ARG A 55 -6.86 13.86 6.61
N TRP A 56 -7.06 13.24 7.76
CA TRP A 56 -8.20 12.35 8.02
C TRP A 56 -8.76 12.59 9.42
N CYS A 57 -10.05 12.31 9.59
CA CYS A 57 -10.67 12.24 10.90
C CYS A 57 -10.28 10.92 11.60
N SER A 58 -10.58 10.79 12.89
CA SER A 58 -10.32 9.56 13.66
C SER A 58 -11.01 8.32 13.10
N HIS A 59 -12.10 8.47 12.35
CA HIS A 59 -12.82 7.34 11.73
C HIS A 59 -12.13 6.82 10.47
N HIS A 60 -11.53 7.69 9.66
CA HIS A 60 -10.94 7.33 8.36
C HIS A 60 -9.40 7.24 8.39
N ALA A 61 -8.77 7.60 9.50
CA ALA A 61 -7.36 7.32 9.73
C ALA A 61 -7.18 5.84 10.13
N HIS A 62 -6.24 5.17 9.49
CA HIS A 62 -5.91 3.78 9.78
C HIS A 62 -4.61 3.70 10.58
N LYS A 63 -4.65 3.00 11.73
CA LYS A 63 -3.46 2.78 12.54
C LYS A 63 -2.71 1.54 12.07
N VAL A 64 -1.40 1.67 11.86
CA VAL A 64 -0.48 0.53 11.67
C VAL A 64 0.68 0.73 12.63
N GLY A 65 0.75 -0.12 13.65
CA GLY A 65 1.58 0.12 14.83
C GLY A 65 1.18 1.42 15.53
N ALA A 66 2.16 2.26 15.87
CA ALA A 66 1.93 3.54 16.55
C ALA A 66 1.58 4.71 15.60
N LYS A 67 1.64 4.51 14.28
CA LYS A 67 1.46 5.58 13.27
C LYS A 67 0.07 5.50 12.64
N SER A 68 -0.45 6.66 12.23
CA SER A 68 -1.72 6.79 11.52
C SER A 68 -1.49 7.13 10.05
N TYR A 69 -2.25 6.50 9.17
CA TYR A 69 -2.12 6.62 7.72
C TYR A 69 -3.47 6.82 7.06
N CYS A 70 -3.46 7.35 5.83
CA CYS A 70 -4.60 7.20 4.94
C CYS A 70 -4.81 5.72 4.60
N ARG A 71 -6.01 5.34 4.15
CA ARG A 71 -6.32 3.97 3.72
C ARG A 71 -5.28 3.40 2.75
N ARG A 72 -4.87 4.20 1.75
CA ARG A 72 -3.86 3.79 0.74
C ARG A 72 -2.52 3.43 1.40
N HIS A 73 -1.98 4.34 2.21
CA HIS A 73 -0.66 4.15 2.79
C HIS A 73 -0.65 3.15 3.94
N ALA A 74 -1.78 2.96 4.64
CA ALA A 74 -1.95 1.85 5.57
C ALA A 74 -1.79 0.51 4.85
N SER A 75 -2.45 0.34 3.69
CA SER A 75 -2.30 -0.87 2.87
C SER A 75 -0.87 -1.05 2.37
N THR A 76 -0.21 0.01 1.89
CA THR A 76 1.21 -0.07 1.47
C THR A 76 2.14 -0.47 2.61
N VAL A 77 1.98 0.12 3.80
CA VAL A 77 2.83 -0.18 4.95
C VAL A 77 2.59 -1.61 5.46
N ALA A 78 1.33 -2.04 5.53
CA ALA A 78 0.99 -3.42 5.88
C ALA A 78 1.59 -4.42 4.89
N ALA A 79 1.49 -4.14 3.58
CA ALA A 79 2.03 -4.98 2.51
C ALA A 79 3.56 -5.18 2.62
N LEU A 80 4.30 -4.13 2.97
CA LEU A 80 5.77 -4.18 3.06
C LEU A 80 6.27 -4.82 4.36
N GLY A 81 5.43 -4.88 5.41
CA GLY A 81 5.83 -5.39 6.72
C GLY A 81 7.11 -4.71 7.24
N GLY A 82 8.07 -5.50 7.70
CA GLY A 82 9.36 -4.99 8.22
C GLY A 82 10.18 -4.19 7.22
N LYS A 83 9.93 -4.33 5.91
CA LYS A 83 10.64 -3.60 4.85
C LYS A 83 10.30 -2.11 4.82
N VAL A 84 9.25 -1.68 5.51
CA VAL A 84 8.90 -0.24 5.65
C VAL A 84 10.02 0.57 6.31
N ASN A 85 10.93 -0.08 7.04
CA ASN A 85 12.07 0.58 7.68
C ASN A 85 13.23 0.86 6.72
N ASP A 86 13.20 0.34 5.49
CA ASP A 86 14.17 0.66 4.44
C ASP A 86 13.57 1.69 3.47
N PRO A 87 14.08 2.93 3.44
CA PRO A 87 13.62 3.95 2.49
C PRO A 87 13.68 3.49 1.02
N ARG A 88 14.61 2.59 0.65
CA ARG A 88 14.74 2.08 -0.73
C ARG A 88 13.56 1.20 -1.14
N ALA A 89 12.90 0.57 -0.16
CA ALA A 89 11.72 -0.27 -0.38
C ALA A 89 10.42 0.54 -0.52
N LEU A 90 10.41 1.81 -0.09
CA LEU A 90 9.20 2.63 -0.05
C LEU A 90 8.81 3.15 -1.45
N PRO A 91 7.60 2.82 -1.95
CA PRO A 91 7.05 3.44 -3.16
C PRO A 91 6.99 4.97 -3.07
N VAL A 92 6.97 5.65 -4.21
CA VAL A 92 6.64 7.08 -4.21
C VAL A 92 5.21 7.29 -3.72
N VAL A 93 4.92 8.44 -3.09
CA VAL A 93 3.63 8.72 -2.41
C VAL A 93 2.39 8.24 -3.17
N ASP A 94 2.34 8.42 -4.49
CA ASP A 94 1.16 8.09 -5.28
C ASP A 94 1.12 6.69 -5.87
N HIS A 95 2.24 5.97 -5.84
CA HIS A 95 2.37 4.66 -6.48
C HIS A 95 1.67 3.57 -5.67
N ARG A 96 0.93 2.71 -6.36
CA ARG A 96 0.05 1.71 -5.74
C ARG A 96 0.55 0.26 -5.85
N GLY A 97 1.72 0.02 -6.44
CA GLY A 97 2.20 -1.31 -6.77
C GLY A 97 2.25 -2.27 -5.58
N ALA A 98 2.89 -1.86 -4.48
CA ALA A 98 2.95 -2.67 -3.26
C ALA A 98 1.54 -3.00 -2.71
N SER A 99 0.67 -2.00 -2.63
CA SER A 99 -0.70 -2.20 -2.15
C SER A 99 -1.55 -3.07 -3.08
N LEU A 100 -1.31 -2.99 -4.39
CA LEU A 100 -2.04 -3.75 -5.39
C LEU A 100 -1.64 -5.23 -5.34
N VAL A 101 -0.34 -5.54 -5.32
CA VAL A 101 0.16 -6.91 -5.16
C VAL A 101 -0.43 -7.53 -3.90
N ASN A 102 -0.30 -6.85 -2.76
CA ASN A 102 -0.83 -7.35 -1.50
C ASN A 102 -2.33 -7.57 -1.54
N TRP A 103 -3.09 -6.64 -2.12
CA TRP A 103 -4.54 -6.75 -2.24
C TRP A 103 -4.92 -7.99 -3.06
N VAL A 104 -4.27 -8.21 -4.22
CA VAL A 104 -4.57 -9.36 -5.09
C VAL A 104 -4.29 -10.66 -4.37
N CYS A 105 -3.13 -10.76 -3.72
CA CYS A 105 -2.69 -11.95 -2.99
C CYS A 105 -3.46 -12.20 -1.70
N THR A 106 -4.04 -11.17 -1.07
CA THR A 106 -4.85 -11.31 0.15
C THR A 106 -6.27 -11.69 -0.18
N GLU A 107 -6.93 -10.95 -1.09
CA GLU A 107 -8.32 -11.21 -1.44
C GLU A 107 -8.49 -12.54 -2.20
N GLY A 108 -7.54 -12.86 -3.08
CA GLY A 108 -7.54 -14.11 -3.84
C GLY A 108 -6.76 -15.25 -3.19
N HIS A 109 -6.32 -15.11 -1.93
CA HIS A 109 -5.33 -15.99 -1.32
C HIS A 109 -5.68 -17.47 -1.50
N ASP A 110 -6.84 -17.89 -0.98
CA ASP A 110 -7.23 -19.29 -0.95
C ASP A 110 -7.34 -19.88 -2.36
N ALA A 111 -8.01 -19.16 -3.28
CA ALA A 111 -8.24 -19.64 -4.63
C ALA A 111 -6.96 -19.70 -5.48
N LEU A 112 -6.08 -18.69 -5.35
CA LEU A 112 -4.80 -18.68 -6.08
C LEU A 112 -3.82 -19.71 -5.49
N ARG A 113 -3.76 -19.84 -4.16
CA ARG A 113 -2.94 -20.85 -3.50
C ARG A 113 -3.39 -22.25 -3.87
N GLU A 114 -4.69 -22.52 -3.88
CA GLU A 114 -5.25 -23.81 -4.30
C GLU A 114 -4.90 -24.13 -5.76
N ALA A 115 -4.93 -23.13 -6.65
CA ALA A 115 -4.50 -23.29 -8.02
C ALA A 115 -3.01 -23.68 -8.15
N VAL A 116 -2.15 -23.20 -7.24
CA VAL A 116 -0.75 -23.64 -7.17
C VAL A 116 -0.65 -25.06 -6.58
N ALA A 117 -1.41 -25.33 -5.52
CA ALA A 117 -1.39 -26.61 -4.80
C ALA A 117 -1.84 -27.79 -5.68
N ALA A 118 -2.87 -27.57 -6.51
CA ALA A 118 -3.42 -28.58 -7.41
C ALA A 118 -2.42 -29.09 -8.46
N GLU A 119 -1.36 -28.33 -8.74
CA GLU A 119 -0.37 -28.63 -9.78
C GLU A 119 1.03 -28.93 -9.18
N LEU A 120 1.10 -29.25 -7.88
CA LEU A 120 2.34 -29.71 -7.25
C LEU A 120 2.72 -31.12 -7.72
N ARG A 121 4.00 -31.33 -7.98
CA ARG A 121 4.57 -32.66 -8.23
C ARG A 121 4.75 -33.44 -6.93
N PRO A 122 4.80 -34.79 -6.97
CA PRO A 122 5.06 -35.60 -5.78
C PRO A 122 6.33 -35.15 -5.04
N GLY A 123 6.19 -34.78 -3.76
CA GLY A 123 7.28 -34.31 -2.92
C GLY A 123 7.52 -32.80 -2.92
N GLU A 124 6.86 -32.04 -3.80
CA GLU A 124 6.88 -30.57 -3.75
C GLU A 124 5.96 -30.05 -2.62
N VAL A 125 6.37 -28.93 -2.01
CA VAL A 125 5.60 -28.17 -1.02
C VAL A 125 5.61 -26.69 -1.37
N ILE A 126 4.61 -25.96 -0.87
CA ILE A 126 4.49 -24.51 -1.03
C ILE A 126 5.06 -23.80 0.19
N PHE A 127 5.89 -22.79 -0.05
CA PHE A 127 6.33 -21.80 0.92
C PHE A 127 5.61 -20.47 0.63
N ASP A 128 4.76 -20.05 1.54
CA ASP A 128 4.04 -18.78 1.42
C ASP A 128 4.94 -17.60 1.76
N ASP A 129 4.94 -16.59 0.89
CA ASP A 129 5.47 -15.27 1.21
C ASP A 129 4.30 -14.32 1.45
N HIS A 130 4.04 -14.01 2.72
CA HIS A 130 2.96 -13.10 3.10
C HIS A 130 3.36 -11.62 3.01
N THR A 131 4.61 -11.32 2.62
CA THR A 131 5.08 -9.94 2.50
C THR A 131 5.41 -9.61 1.06
N VAL A 132 5.11 -8.37 0.65
CA VAL A 132 5.56 -7.89 -0.64
C VAL A 132 7.08 -7.72 -0.62
N ASN A 133 7.75 -8.29 -1.62
CA ASN A 133 9.16 -8.06 -1.89
C ASN A 133 9.33 -6.92 -2.88
N VAL A 134 10.46 -6.23 -2.77
CA VAL A 134 10.85 -5.15 -3.70
C VAL A 134 12.10 -5.61 -4.43
N VAL A 135 11.98 -5.81 -5.73
CA VAL A 135 13.07 -6.25 -6.60
C VAL A 135 13.50 -5.11 -7.50
N ARG A 136 14.81 -4.94 -7.67
CA ARG A 136 15.36 -3.96 -8.60
C ARG A 136 15.67 -4.65 -9.93
N ARG A 137 15.12 -4.12 -11.01
CA ARG A 137 15.32 -4.63 -12.37
C ARG A 137 16.62 -4.08 -12.97
N PRO A 138 17.18 -4.73 -14.01
CA PRO A 138 18.42 -4.27 -14.66
C PRO A 138 18.36 -2.84 -15.19
N ASN A 139 17.18 -2.38 -15.62
CA ASN A 139 16.93 -1.01 -16.07
C ASN A 139 16.83 0.02 -14.90
N GLY A 140 17.08 -0.41 -13.66
CA GLY A 140 16.98 0.43 -12.47
C GLY A 140 15.55 0.70 -11.99
N SER A 141 14.52 0.20 -12.66
CA SER A 141 13.14 0.27 -12.14
C SER A 141 12.95 -0.72 -11.00
N ARG A 142 12.00 -0.44 -10.12
CA ARG A 142 11.56 -1.40 -9.10
C ARG A 142 10.40 -2.24 -9.62
N ARG A 143 10.20 -3.37 -8.95
CA ARG A 143 9.06 -4.26 -9.08
C ARG A 143 8.65 -4.69 -7.68
N TRP A 144 7.36 -4.71 -7.42
CA TRP A 144 6.79 -5.33 -6.23
C TRP A 144 6.30 -6.71 -6.60
N GLU A 145 6.64 -7.71 -5.80
CA GLU A 145 6.26 -9.10 -6.05
C GLU A 145 5.86 -9.82 -4.77
N GLN A 146 4.86 -10.70 -4.87
CA GLN A 146 4.43 -11.58 -3.80
C GLN A 146 3.87 -12.86 -4.42
N GLY A 147 3.97 -13.98 -3.73
CA GLY A 147 3.32 -15.21 -4.14
C GLY A 147 3.90 -16.42 -3.45
N TRP A 148 3.99 -17.51 -4.19
CA TRP A 148 4.28 -18.83 -3.67
C TRP A 148 5.59 -19.34 -4.25
N ARG A 149 6.48 -19.80 -3.37
CA ARG A 149 7.67 -20.54 -3.79
C ARG A 149 7.36 -22.03 -3.66
N ILE A 150 7.85 -22.83 -4.60
CA ILE A 150 7.66 -24.28 -4.64
C ILE A 150 9.03 -24.92 -4.49
N GLY A 151 9.13 -25.93 -3.65
CA GLY A 151 10.38 -26.68 -3.50
C GLY A 151 10.18 -28.07 -2.92
N ASP A 152 11.25 -28.84 -2.93
CA ASP A 152 11.32 -30.21 -2.41
C ASP A 152 12.59 -30.39 -1.56
N ARG A 153 13.00 -31.63 -1.30
CA ARG A 153 14.23 -31.95 -0.54
C ARG A 153 15.51 -31.46 -1.23
N GLY A 154 15.50 -31.24 -2.54
CA GLY A 154 16.60 -30.71 -3.34
C GLY A 154 16.66 -29.18 -3.40
N GLY A 155 15.62 -28.48 -2.93
CA GLY A 155 15.56 -27.03 -2.87
C GLY A 155 14.38 -26.44 -3.64
N LEU A 156 14.51 -25.19 -4.09
CA LEU A 156 13.45 -24.50 -4.84
C LEU A 156 13.35 -25.05 -6.26
N THR A 157 12.17 -25.54 -6.62
CA THR A 157 11.85 -26.12 -7.94
C THR A 157 10.99 -25.18 -8.80
N GLY A 158 10.39 -24.15 -8.20
CA GLY A 158 9.54 -23.21 -8.90
C GLY A 158 9.05 -22.05 -8.05
N ARG A 159 8.32 -21.15 -8.69
CA ARG A 159 7.63 -20.03 -8.02
C ARG A 159 6.48 -19.54 -8.88
N VAL A 160 5.47 -18.99 -8.23
CA VAL A 160 4.36 -18.26 -8.84
C VAL A 160 4.31 -16.90 -8.17
N LEU A 161 4.48 -15.83 -8.93
CA LEU A 161 4.54 -14.47 -8.43
C LEU A 161 3.47 -13.59 -9.09
N ILE A 162 2.79 -12.81 -8.27
CA ILE A 162 2.02 -11.65 -8.70
C ILE A 162 2.95 -10.44 -8.59
N CYS A 163 3.12 -9.73 -9.69
CA CYS A 163 4.05 -8.62 -9.79
C CYS A 163 3.35 -7.35 -10.27
N VAL A 164 3.83 -6.19 -9.81
CA VAL A 164 3.52 -4.87 -10.37
C VAL A 164 4.82 -4.12 -10.57
N ASP A 165 5.01 -3.54 -11.75
CA ASP A 165 6.21 -2.79 -12.10
C ASP A 165 6.10 -1.30 -11.72
N GLU A 166 7.24 -0.67 -11.47
CA GLU A 166 7.28 0.78 -11.13
C GLU A 166 6.73 1.66 -12.25
N CYS A 167 6.85 1.24 -13.51
CA CYS A 167 6.40 2.01 -14.67
C CYS A 167 4.87 2.02 -14.86
N ASP A 168 4.14 1.02 -14.35
CA ASP A 168 2.68 0.97 -14.45
C ASP A 168 2.11 0.35 -13.16
N ASP A 169 1.55 1.20 -12.31
CA ASP A 169 1.03 0.83 -11.00
C ASP A 169 -0.39 0.23 -11.02
N ALA A 170 -0.94 -0.01 -12.22
CA ALA A 170 -2.23 -0.67 -12.41
C ALA A 170 -2.14 -2.00 -13.15
N LEU A 171 -1.06 -2.25 -13.88
CA LEU A 171 -0.86 -3.51 -14.57
C LEU A 171 -0.28 -4.55 -13.61
N ILE A 172 -1.00 -5.65 -13.45
CA ILE A 172 -0.43 -6.84 -12.81
C ILE A 172 0.19 -7.73 -13.88
N SER A 173 1.26 -8.42 -13.51
CA SER A 173 1.80 -9.54 -14.27
C SER A 173 1.90 -10.76 -13.38
N VAL A 174 1.56 -11.93 -13.91
CA VAL A 174 1.74 -13.21 -13.24
C VAL A 174 2.96 -13.89 -13.84
N GLU A 175 3.91 -14.28 -12.99
CA GLU A 175 5.11 -15.00 -13.39
C GLU A 175 5.14 -16.40 -12.81
N VAL A 176 5.41 -17.41 -13.64
CA VAL A 176 5.67 -18.79 -13.23
C VAL A 176 7.11 -19.13 -13.60
N GLY A 177 7.94 -19.40 -12.60
CA GLY A 177 9.39 -19.53 -12.77
C GLY A 177 10.01 -18.20 -13.22
N THR A 178 10.40 -18.13 -14.50
CA THR A 178 10.97 -16.95 -15.16
C THR A 178 10.08 -16.40 -16.27
N SER A 179 8.94 -17.03 -16.54
CA SER A 179 8.05 -16.66 -17.65
C SER A 179 6.86 -15.86 -17.14
N VAL A 180 6.55 -14.75 -17.82
CA VAL A 180 5.29 -14.03 -17.64
C VAL A 180 4.19 -14.80 -18.36
N VAL A 181 3.19 -15.24 -17.63
CA VAL A 181 2.09 -16.09 -18.15
C VAL A 181 0.79 -15.31 -18.32
N ALA A 182 0.67 -14.16 -17.64
CA ALA A 182 -0.48 -13.28 -17.77
C ALA A 182 -0.10 -11.83 -17.47
N CYS A 183 -0.75 -10.89 -18.15
CA CYS A 183 -0.74 -9.47 -17.83
C CYS A 183 -2.18 -8.96 -17.87
N ALA A 184 -2.62 -8.26 -16.83
CA ALA A 184 -3.98 -7.73 -16.78
C ALA A 184 -4.09 -6.50 -15.88
N VAL A 185 -4.98 -5.58 -16.23
CA VAL A 185 -5.41 -4.51 -15.33
C VAL A 185 -6.70 -4.97 -14.64
N PRO A 186 -6.75 -5.05 -13.31
CA PRO A 186 -7.97 -5.45 -12.64
C PRO A 186 -9.14 -4.49 -12.91
N PRO A 187 -10.37 -5.02 -13.11
CA PRO A 187 -11.50 -4.24 -13.62
C PRO A 187 -11.91 -3.06 -12.73
N TRP A 188 -11.81 -3.20 -11.40
CA TRP A 188 -12.10 -2.10 -10.45
C TRP A 188 -11.09 -0.94 -10.57
N ILE A 189 -9.87 -1.18 -11.05
CA ILE A 189 -8.90 -0.10 -11.31
C ILE A 189 -9.31 0.69 -12.55
N THR A 190 -9.67 0.00 -13.62
CA THR A 190 -10.17 0.63 -14.85
C THR A 190 -11.39 1.49 -14.56
N ARG A 191 -12.36 0.97 -13.80
CA ARG A 191 -13.57 1.70 -13.39
C ARG A 191 -13.27 2.92 -12.53
N ARG A 192 -12.40 2.76 -11.52
CA ARG A 192 -11.98 3.86 -10.66
C ARG A 192 -11.33 4.99 -11.46
N ARG A 193 -10.51 4.66 -12.46
CA ARG A 193 -9.88 5.64 -13.36
C ARG A 193 -10.91 6.31 -14.28
N ALA A 194 -11.95 5.58 -14.70
CA ALA A 194 -13.04 6.10 -15.52
C ALA A 194 -14.16 6.78 -14.71
N HIS A 195 -14.03 6.89 -13.37
CA HIS A 195 -15.08 7.38 -12.48
C HIS A 195 -16.43 6.67 -12.64
N GLN A 196 -16.40 5.38 -12.99
CA GLN A 196 -17.60 4.57 -13.18
C GLN A 196 -17.99 3.87 -11.88
N GLU A 197 -19.22 4.12 -11.44
CA GLU A 197 -19.84 3.36 -10.35
C GLU A 197 -20.53 2.12 -10.91
N VAL A 198 -20.35 0.99 -10.23
CA VAL A 198 -20.92 -0.29 -10.62
C VAL A 198 -21.57 -0.94 -9.41
N GLY A 199 -22.73 -1.57 -9.61
CA GLY A 199 -23.46 -2.27 -8.56
C GLY A 199 -22.67 -3.46 -8.01
N ALA A 200 -22.87 -3.79 -6.73
CA ALA A 200 -22.09 -4.80 -6.02
C ALA A 200 -22.08 -6.19 -6.69
N VAL A 201 -23.20 -6.60 -7.31
CA VAL A 201 -23.31 -7.90 -8.00
C VAL A 201 -22.38 -7.97 -9.22
N LEU A 202 -22.34 -6.91 -10.01
CA LEU A 202 -21.44 -6.84 -11.16
C LEU A 202 -19.99 -6.77 -10.70
N ASP A 203 -19.66 -5.93 -9.71
CA ASP A 203 -18.29 -5.86 -9.16
C ASP A 203 -17.79 -7.23 -8.66
N ALA A 204 -18.63 -7.98 -7.94
CA ALA A 204 -18.31 -9.33 -7.50
C ALA A 204 -18.10 -10.30 -8.67
N SER A 205 -18.96 -10.25 -9.70
CA SER A 205 -18.82 -11.08 -10.91
C SER A 205 -17.53 -10.77 -11.66
N ASP A 206 -17.18 -9.50 -11.83
CA ASP A 206 -15.96 -9.09 -12.52
C ASP A 206 -14.70 -9.48 -11.76
N ARG A 207 -14.72 -9.37 -10.42
CA ARG A 207 -13.65 -9.87 -9.57
C ARG A 207 -13.49 -11.38 -9.73
N ALA A 208 -14.59 -12.14 -9.70
CA ALA A 208 -14.55 -13.59 -9.90
C ALA A 208 -13.99 -13.96 -11.27
N HIS A 209 -14.40 -13.27 -12.35
CA HIS A 209 -13.83 -13.48 -13.69
C HIS A 209 -12.33 -13.15 -13.75
N PHE A 210 -11.91 -12.05 -13.13
CA PHE A 210 -10.51 -11.66 -13.07
C PHE A 210 -9.66 -12.73 -12.37
N TYR A 211 -10.08 -13.19 -11.18
CA TYR A 211 -9.36 -14.24 -10.47
C TYR A 211 -9.41 -15.59 -11.21
N GLY A 212 -10.55 -15.95 -11.80
CA GLY A 212 -10.68 -17.14 -12.64
C GLY A 212 -9.70 -17.15 -13.82
N PHE A 213 -9.50 -15.98 -14.46
CA PHE A 213 -8.48 -15.81 -15.49
C PHE A 213 -7.07 -16.07 -14.94
N LEU A 214 -6.68 -15.45 -13.82
CA LEU A 214 -5.34 -15.67 -13.24
C LEU A 214 -5.11 -17.13 -12.86
N ILE A 215 -6.10 -17.76 -12.21
CA ILE A 215 -6.07 -19.17 -11.82
C ILE A 215 -5.86 -20.06 -13.04
N SER A 216 -6.60 -19.83 -14.13
CA SER A 216 -6.46 -20.59 -15.37
C SER A 216 -5.05 -20.47 -15.96
N GLN A 217 -4.47 -19.27 -15.99
CA GLN A 217 -3.12 -19.04 -16.51
C GLN A 217 -2.04 -19.70 -15.64
N ILE A 218 -2.18 -19.61 -14.31
CA ILE A 218 -1.27 -20.26 -13.35
C ILE A 218 -1.28 -21.77 -13.55
N ARG A 219 -2.46 -22.39 -13.58
CA ARG A 219 -2.59 -23.84 -13.74
C ARG A 219 -2.01 -24.33 -15.05
N HIS A 220 -2.34 -23.66 -16.15
CA HIS A 220 -1.81 -24.00 -17.47
C HIS A 220 -0.28 -23.96 -17.48
N ALA A 221 0.31 -22.91 -16.90
CA ALA A 221 1.76 -22.76 -16.85
C ALA A 221 2.45 -23.76 -15.92
N LEU A 222 1.84 -24.09 -14.78
CA LEU A 222 2.37 -25.09 -13.85
C LEU A 222 2.30 -26.50 -14.44
N ALA A 223 1.19 -26.86 -15.08
CA ALA A 223 1.03 -28.16 -15.76
C ALA A 223 2.03 -28.36 -16.90
N ALA A 224 2.51 -27.27 -17.52
CA ALA A 224 3.54 -27.31 -18.56
C ALA A 224 4.98 -27.40 -18.01
N ARG A 225 5.19 -27.37 -16.68
CA ARG A 225 6.51 -27.54 -16.07
C ARG A 225 6.98 -28.99 -16.26
N ARG A 226 7.94 -29.18 -17.17
CA ARG A 226 8.66 -30.45 -17.32
C ARG A 226 9.42 -30.79 -16.04
#